data_AF-A0A4U1IRW3-F1
#
_entry.id   AF-A0A4U1IRW3-F1
#
_cell.length_a   1.000
_cell.length_b   1.000
_cell.length_c   1.000
_cell.angle_alpha   90.00
_cell.angle_beta   90.00
_cell.angle_gamma   90.00
#
_symmetry.space_group_name_H-M   'P 1'
#
loop_
_entity.id
_entity.type
_entity.pdbx_description
1 polymer ?
#
loop_
_entity_poly.entity_id
_entity_poly.type
_entity_poly.pdbx_seq_one_letter_code
_entity_poly.pdbx_strand_id
1 'polypeptide(L)'
;MTGVRRAGTPQSPFREPPKLELGPLSVGLHQAASRAMKRLPSGGRLVRQGPTRRIAHTQGALGCTGLVLAASAAFIAITTGWLPQSHAEVAMVMVTVIVAGACLAAVLLALDRARPLPTCEAEPVGHAARLVAQRLARLATCATEDAARFGPRRIDALRRALAAAADPALATWIPDDVRGRAELLLARAIVAHARPGWTRDAAVRAEVRGLLVRATTHLDEPAVAAADLVRLDAAPLPPADAAAGAHDREPLRRRSRQRFASEPGAAADEAAAEEEAQHEEMQPRARRRRERRADVIP
;
A
#
# COMPACT_ATOMS: atom_id res chain seq x y z
N MET A 1 -35.44 -58.89 3.49
CA MET A 1 -34.08 -58.34 3.60
C MET A 1 -33.80 -57.54 2.33
N THR A 2 -34.10 -56.24 2.34
CA THR A 2 -33.14 -55.11 2.49
C THR A 2 -32.28 -54.88 1.25
N GLY A 3 -32.51 -53.74 0.59
CA GLY A 3 -31.66 -53.25 -0.49
C GLY A 3 -32.19 -52.02 -1.21
N VAL A 4 -32.67 -51.02 -0.46
CA VAL A 4 -33.16 -49.73 -0.97
C VAL A 4 -32.04 -49.03 -1.75
N ARG A 5 -32.36 -48.60 -2.98
CA ARG A 5 -31.55 -47.74 -3.84
C ARG A 5 -31.07 -46.51 -3.06
N ARG A 6 -29.75 -46.30 -2.92
CA ARG A 6 -29.20 -44.96 -2.74
C ARG A 6 -29.11 -44.31 -4.12
N ALA A 7 -30.21 -43.70 -4.54
CA ALA A 7 -30.16 -42.64 -5.52
C ALA A 7 -29.24 -41.55 -4.94
N GLY A 8 -28.06 -41.37 -5.53
CA GLY A 8 -27.27 -40.17 -5.32
C GLY A 8 -28.17 -38.98 -5.63
N THR A 9 -28.33 -38.10 -4.66
CA THR A 9 -29.12 -36.88 -4.84
C THR A 9 -28.52 -36.09 -5.99
N PRO A 10 -29.27 -35.84 -7.08
CA PRO A 10 -28.80 -34.94 -8.13
C PRO A 10 -28.65 -33.55 -7.52
N GLN A 11 -27.42 -33.04 -7.44
CA GLN A 11 -27.16 -31.65 -7.06
C GLN A 11 -27.82 -30.76 -8.10
N SER A 12 -28.89 -30.07 -7.70
CA SER A 12 -29.62 -29.13 -8.55
C SER A 12 -28.66 -28.09 -9.17
N PRO A 13 -28.70 -27.88 -10.51
CA PRO A 13 -27.85 -26.92 -11.20
C PRO A 13 -28.17 -25.45 -10.89
N PHE A 14 -29.23 -25.20 -10.11
CA PHE A 14 -29.73 -23.86 -9.79
C PHE A 14 -29.35 -23.35 -8.39
N ARG A 15 -28.44 -24.03 -7.67
CA ARG A 15 -27.89 -23.46 -6.43
C ARG A 15 -26.95 -22.31 -6.79
N GLU A 16 -27.33 -21.08 -6.43
CA GLU A 16 -26.40 -19.97 -6.38
C GLU A 16 -25.15 -20.40 -5.59
N PRO A 17 -23.94 -20.17 -6.12
CA PRO A 17 -22.72 -20.56 -5.43
C PRO A 17 -22.66 -19.83 -4.08
N PRO A 18 -22.26 -20.51 -2.99
CA PRO A 18 -22.18 -19.90 -1.68
C PRO A 18 -21.26 -18.66 -1.73
N LYS A 19 -21.70 -17.57 -1.11
CA LYS A 19 -20.91 -16.34 -1.01
C LYS A 19 -19.68 -16.63 -0.15
N LEU A 20 -18.49 -16.51 -0.73
CA LEU A 20 -17.26 -16.54 0.05
C LEU A 20 -17.21 -15.27 0.91
N GLU A 21 -17.26 -15.45 2.23
CA GLU A 21 -17.12 -14.37 3.20
C GLU A 21 -15.69 -14.41 3.80
N LEU A 22 -15.07 -13.24 3.89
CA LEU A 22 -13.81 -13.07 4.61
C LEU A 22 -14.10 -12.71 6.08
N GLY A 23 -13.05 -12.52 6.89
CA GLY A 23 -13.21 -12.08 8.27
C GLY A 23 -14.00 -10.76 8.42
N PRO A 24 -14.31 -10.35 9.67
CA PRO A 24 -15.16 -9.19 9.94
C PRO A 24 -14.52 -7.87 9.51
N LEU A 25 -15.33 -6.83 9.27
CA LEU A 25 -14.83 -5.48 8.94
C LEU A 25 -14.11 -4.80 10.12
N SER A 26 -14.27 -5.30 11.35
CA SER A 26 -13.57 -4.82 12.54
C SER A 26 -12.09 -5.28 12.56
N VAL A 27 -11.23 -4.54 11.86
CA VAL A 27 -9.78 -4.84 11.74
C VAL A 27 -8.88 -4.07 12.72
N GLY A 28 -9.46 -3.31 13.65
CA GLY A 28 -8.73 -2.48 14.61
C GLY A 28 -8.05 -1.23 14.02
N LEU A 29 -8.42 -0.83 12.80
CA LEU A 29 -7.85 0.34 12.10
C LEU A 29 -8.03 1.64 12.89
N HIS A 30 -9.17 1.82 13.57
CA HIS A 30 -9.44 3.01 14.37
C HIS A 30 -8.42 3.19 15.52
N GLN A 31 -8.12 2.12 16.28
CA GLN A 31 -7.15 2.18 17.37
C GLN A 31 -5.72 2.39 16.83
N ALA A 32 -5.37 1.73 15.73
CA ALA A 32 -4.07 1.90 15.08
C ALA A 32 -3.86 3.35 14.60
N ALA A 33 -4.82 3.90 13.86
CA ALA A 33 -4.79 5.28 13.39
C ALA A 33 -4.74 6.29 14.55
N SER A 34 -5.51 6.06 15.61
CA SER A 34 -5.51 6.93 16.81
C SER A 34 -4.16 6.93 17.52
N ARG A 35 -3.49 5.78 17.64
CA ARG A 35 -2.13 5.68 18.18
C ARG A 35 -1.11 6.37 17.27
N ALA A 36 -1.23 6.20 15.95
CA ALA A 36 -0.35 6.82 14.98
C ALA A 36 -0.44 8.35 15.02
N MET A 37 -1.65 8.91 15.08
CA MET A 37 -1.85 10.36 15.12
C MET A 37 -1.17 11.05 16.31
N LYS A 38 -1.08 10.39 17.47
CA LYS A 38 -0.37 10.90 18.64
C LYS A 38 1.15 11.01 18.45
N ARG A 39 1.70 10.27 17.48
CA ARG A 39 3.13 10.22 17.17
C ARG A 39 3.51 11.11 15.98
N LEU A 40 2.52 11.69 15.30
CA LEU A 40 2.78 12.55 14.14
C LEU A 40 3.39 13.88 14.56
N PRO A 41 4.37 14.40 13.79
CA PRO A 41 5.02 15.65 14.11
C PRO A 41 4.00 16.81 14.13
N SER A 42 4.21 17.75 15.05
CA SER A 42 3.36 18.94 15.24
C SER A 42 4.08 20.27 14.98
N GLY A 43 5.37 20.25 14.65
CA GLY A 43 6.17 21.45 14.41
C GLY A 43 7.66 21.14 14.18
N GLY A 44 8.43 22.15 13.79
CA GLY A 44 9.87 22.05 13.49
C GLY A 44 10.20 21.72 12.04
N ARG A 45 11.45 21.31 11.78
CA ARG A 45 11.90 20.81 10.48
C ARG A 45 12.01 19.29 10.51
N LEU A 46 11.42 18.62 9.53
CA LEU A 46 11.57 17.18 9.34
C LEU A 46 12.67 16.93 8.34
N VAL A 47 13.52 15.98 8.67
CA VAL A 47 14.41 15.36 7.71
C VAL A 47 13.55 14.41 6.88
N ARG A 48 13.32 14.72 5.60
CA ARG A 48 12.62 13.79 4.72
C ARG A 48 13.53 12.59 4.53
N GLN A 49 13.20 11.49 5.18
CA GLN A 49 13.82 10.21 4.86
C GLN A 49 13.48 9.95 3.39
N GLY A 50 14.49 10.00 2.52
CA GLY A 50 14.30 9.67 1.11
C GLY A 50 13.69 8.27 1.00
N PRO A 51 12.99 7.96 -0.11
CA PRO A 51 12.55 6.59 -0.34
C PRO A 51 13.76 5.69 -0.14
N THR A 52 13.64 4.67 0.72
CA THR A 52 14.64 3.63 0.94
C THR A 52 14.80 2.86 -0.36
N ARG A 53 15.46 3.50 -1.33
CA ARG A 53 15.75 2.95 -2.63
C ARG A 53 16.71 1.82 -2.30
N ARG A 54 16.22 0.58 -2.42
CA ARG A 54 17.00 -0.67 -2.38
C ARG A 54 18.03 -0.67 -3.52
N ILE A 55 18.97 0.27 -3.51
CA ILE A 55 20.14 0.32 -4.40
C ILE A 55 21.33 -0.41 -3.73
N ALA A 56 21.11 -1.01 -2.56
CA ALA A 56 22.11 -1.80 -1.86
C ALA A 56 22.62 -2.99 -2.71
N HIS A 57 21.81 -3.53 -3.62
CA HIS A 57 22.15 -4.77 -4.32
C HIS A 57 23.22 -4.60 -5.42
N THR A 58 23.24 -3.50 -6.16
CA THR A 58 24.24 -3.32 -7.25
C THR A 58 25.55 -2.72 -6.74
N GLN A 59 25.49 -1.81 -5.75
CA GLN A 59 26.69 -1.22 -5.15
C GLN A 59 27.39 -2.19 -4.18
N GLY A 60 26.63 -3.00 -3.43
CA GLY A 60 27.19 -4.08 -2.61
C GLY A 60 27.82 -5.21 -3.44
N ALA A 61 27.23 -5.54 -4.59
CA ALA A 61 27.80 -6.54 -5.51
C ALA A 61 29.18 -6.10 -6.06
N LEU A 62 29.33 -4.83 -6.45
CA LEU A 62 30.61 -4.28 -6.94
C LEU A 62 31.70 -4.24 -5.85
N GLY A 63 31.33 -3.87 -4.62
CA GLY A 63 32.24 -3.91 -3.47
C GLY A 63 32.71 -5.32 -3.12
N CYS A 64 31.79 -6.29 -3.12
CA CYS A 64 32.13 -7.70 -2.89
C CYS A 64 33.00 -8.28 -4.00
N THR A 65 32.78 -7.95 -5.28
CA THR A 65 33.63 -8.44 -6.38
C THR A 65 35.08 -7.96 -6.27
N GLY A 66 35.31 -6.71 -5.87
CA GLY A 66 36.67 -6.19 -5.69
C GLY A 66 37.43 -6.87 -4.55
N LEU A 67 36.73 -7.16 -3.45
CA LEU A 67 37.28 -7.83 -2.27
C LEU A 67 37.58 -9.31 -2.56
N VAL A 68 36.69 -9.99 -3.30
CA VAL A 68 36.91 -11.37 -3.76
C VAL A 68 38.10 -11.46 -4.72
N LEU A 69 38.26 -10.53 -5.65
CA LEU A 69 39.41 -10.49 -6.57
C LEU A 69 40.74 -10.27 -5.83
N ALA A 70 40.77 -9.35 -4.86
CA ALA A 70 41.97 -9.12 -4.04
C ALA A 70 42.31 -10.33 -3.15
N ALA A 71 41.31 -10.95 -2.53
CA ALA A 71 41.49 -12.13 -1.68
C ALA A 71 41.93 -13.36 -2.48
N SER A 72 41.36 -13.57 -3.67
CA SER A 72 41.77 -14.69 -4.54
C SER A 72 43.17 -14.50 -5.12
N ALA A 73 43.55 -13.28 -5.50
CA ALA A 73 44.93 -12.99 -5.92
C ALA A 73 45.95 -13.23 -4.79
N ALA A 74 45.64 -12.78 -3.57
CA ALA A 74 46.48 -13.02 -2.39
C ALA A 74 46.55 -14.52 -2.03
N PHE A 75 45.43 -15.24 -2.09
CA PHE A 75 45.38 -16.68 -1.83
C PHE A 75 46.20 -17.48 -2.85
N ILE A 76 46.10 -17.15 -4.14
CA ILE A 76 46.89 -17.78 -5.21
C ILE A 76 48.39 -17.50 -4.98
N ALA A 77 48.77 -16.26 -4.64
CA ALA A 77 50.17 -15.92 -4.38
C ALA A 77 50.75 -16.70 -3.18
N ILE A 78 49.99 -16.86 -2.10
CA ILE A 78 50.39 -17.60 -0.90
C ILE A 78 50.48 -19.10 -1.18
N THR A 79 49.49 -19.66 -1.89
CA THR A 79 49.40 -21.12 -2.13
C THR A 79 50.38 -21.62 -3.19
N THR A 80 50.79 -20.76 -4.13
CA THR A 80 51.75 -21.12 -5.18
C THR A 80 53.20 -20.81 -4.82
N GLY A 81 53.46 -20.21 -3.65
CA GLY A 81 54.81 -19.81 -3.23
C GLY A 81 55.42 -18.79 -4.19
N TRP A 82 54.60 -17.84 -4.65
CA TRP A 82 54.96 -16.95 -5.75
C TRP A 82 56.25 -16.17 -5.47
N LEU A 83 57.24 -16.37 -6.33
CA LEU A 83 58.47 -15.60 -6.41
C LEU A 83 58.43 -14.79 -7.71
N PRO A 84 58.34 -13.45 -7.66
CA PRO A 84 58.26 -12.64 -8.87
C PRO A 84 59.51 -12.84 -9.73
N GLN A 85 59.32 -13.25 -10.98
CA GLN A 85 60.42 -13.51 -11.91
C GLN A 85 60.84 -12.24 -12.67
N SER A 86 60.02 -11.18 -12.60
CA SER A 86 60.34 -9.90 -13.22
C SER A 86 59.73 -8.71 -12.48
N HIS A 87 60.33 -7.53 -12.66
CA HIS A 87 59.79 -6.27 -12.16
C HIS A 87 58.42 -5.92 -12.77
N ALA A 88 58.11 -6.44 -13.97
CA ALA A 88 56.83 -6.23 -14.63
C ALA A 88 55.68 -6.94 -13.92
N GLU A 89 55.92 -8.15 -13.39
CA GLU A 89 54.89 -8.88 -12.62
C GLU A 89 54.59 -8.18 -11.28
N VAL A 90 55.62 -7.69 -10.60
CA VAL A 90 55.45 -6.89 -9.37
C VAL A 90 54.65 -5.62 -9.65
N ALA A 91 54.95 -4.93 -10.75
CA ALA A 91 54.21 -3.74 -11.16
C ALA A 91 52.73 -4.05 -11.44
N MET A 92 52.43 -5.18 -12.10
CA MET A 92 51.06 -5.58 -12.41
C MET A 92 50.26 -5.88 -11.13
N VAL A 93 50.83 -6.60 -10.17
CA VAL A 93 50.17 -6.88 -8.88
C VAL A 93 49.90 -5.59 -8.12
N MET A 94 50.89 -4.67 -8.05
CA MET A 94 50.73 -3.38 -7.41
C MET A 94 49.62 -2.55 -8.04
N VAL A 95 49.55 -2.47 -9.37
CA VAL A 95 48.47 -1.77 -10.09
C VAL A 95 47.11 -2.38 -9.75
N THR A 96 47.02 -3.70 -9.69
CA THR A 96 45.77 -4.42 -9.40
C THR A 96 45.27 -4.12 -7.98
N VAL A 97 46.17 -4.11 -6.99
CA VAL A 97 45.86 -3.75 -5.60
C VAL A 97 45.42 -2.29 -5.49
N ILE A 98 46.11 -1.37 -6.18
CA ILE A 98 45.77 0.06 -6.18
C ILE A 98 44.39 0.28 -6.80
N VAL A 99 44.10 -0.35 -7.93
CA VAL A 99 42.78 -0.24 -8.60
C VAL A 99 41.68 -0.83 -7.72
N ALA A 100 41.91 -1.99 -7.10
CA ALA A 100 40.93 -2.59 -6.18
C ALA A 100 40.67 -1.69 -4.96
N GLY A 101 41.73 -1.11 -4.38
CA GLY A 101 41.62 -0.15 -3.28
C GLY A 101 40.89 1.13 -3.68
N ALA A 102 41.16 1.67 -4.87
CA ALA A 102 40.48 2.85 -5.41
C ALA A 102 38.99 2.58 -5.68
N CYS A 103 38.64 1.40 -6.21
CA CYS A 103 37.24 0.99 -6.40
C CYS A 103 36.51 0.87 -5.06
N LEU A 104 37.12 0.26 -4.05
CA LEU A 104 36.55 0.16 -2.71
C LEU A 104 36.38 1.54 -2.08
N ALA A 105 37.40 2.40 -2.16
CA ALA A 105 37.35 3.77 -1.66
C ALA A 105 36.27 4.60 -2.34
N ALA A 106 36.08 4.45 -3.66
CA ALA A 106 35.02 5.12 -4.40
C ALA A 106 33.62 4.66 -3.97
N VAL A 107 33.44 3.38 -3.66
CA VAL A 107 32.18 2.83 -3.12
C VAL A 107 31.93 3.38 -1.71
N LEU A 108 32.94 3.37 -0.84
CA LEU A 108 32.84 3.93 0.50
C LEU A 108 32.53 5.43 0.44
N LEU A 109 33.24 6.22 -0.36
CA LEU A 109 32.95 7.65 -0.59
C LEU A 109 31.55 7.89 -1.18
N ALA A 110 31.03 6.99 -2.01
CA ALA A 110 29.67 7.10 -2.53
C ALA A 110 28.60 6.79 -1.47
N LEU A 111 28.90 5.91 -0.52
CA LEU A 111 28.06 5.60 0.64
C LEU A 111 28.15 6.69 1.72
N ASP A 112 29.35 7.25 1.90
CA ASP A 112 29.72 8.19 2.96
C ASP A 112 29.50 9.65 2.56
N ARG A 113 29.24 9.93 1.27
CA ARG A 113 28.59 11.17 0.84
C ARG A 113 27.21 11.23 1.50
N ALA A 114 27.18 11.79 2.70
CA ALA A 114 26.00 12.24 3.40
C ALA A 114 25.23 13.17 2.45
N ARG A 115 24.32 12.59 1.66
CA ARG A 115 23.43 13.39 0.83
C ARG A 115 22.68 14.28 1.81
N PRO A 116 22.70 15.61 1.65
CA PRO A 116 21.86 16.47 2.46
C PRO A 116 20.43 15.99 2.27
N LEU A 117 19.88 15.37 3.32
CA LEU A 117 18.51 14.88 3.31
C LEU A 117 17.63 16.13 3.18
N PRO A 118 16.77 16.21 2.16
CA PRO A 118 15.94 17.39 1.97
C PRO A 118 15.10 17.62 3.22
N THR A 119 15.26 18.78 3.85
CA THR A 119 14.45 19.15 5.01
C THR A 119 13.16 19.79 4.55
N CYS A 120 12.02 19.36 5.08
CA CYS A 120 10.73 20.01 4.87
C CYS A 120 10.18 20.56 6.18
N GLU A 121 9.27 21.51 6.10
CA GLU A 121 8.53 21.97 7.27
C GLU A 121 7.66 20.83 7.79
N ALA A 122 7.72 20.60 9.10
CA ALA A 122 7.04 19.48 9.74
C ALA A 122 5.53 19.61 9.74
N GLU A 123 5.06 20.83 9.84
CA GLU A 123 3.67 21.18 10.06
C GLU A 123 2.76 20.79 8.88
N PRO A 124 3.02 21.16 7.61
CA PRO A 124 2.15 20.78 6.50
C PRO A 124 2.10 19.26 6.29
N VAL A 125 3.24 18.59 6.43
CA VAL A 125 3.33 17.12 6.26
C VAL A 125 2.62 16.40 7.40
N GLY A 126 2.84 16.84 8.64
CA GLY A 126 2.16 16.31 9.82
C GLY A 126 0.65 16.53 9.77
N HIS A 127 0.21 17.71 9.31
CA HIS A 127 -1.21 18.02 9.12
C HIS A 127 -1.86 17.11 8.07
N ALA A 128 -1.24 16.97 6.88
CA ALA A 128 -1.73 16.10 5.82
C ALA A 128 -1.79 14.62 6.28
N ALA A 129 -0.75 14.12 6.95
CA ALA A 129 -0.75 12.77 7.50
C ALA A 129 -1.86 12.55 8.54
N ARG A 130 -2.14 13.55 9.40
CA ARG A 130 -3.26 13.50 10.35
C ARG A 130 -4.59 13.44 9.63
N LEU A 131 -4.82 14.28 8.61
CA LEU A 131 -6.06 14.27 7.85
C LEU A 131 -6.32 12.89 7.21
N VAL A 132 -5.30 12.28 6.62
CA VAL A 132 -5.40 10.93 6.05
C VAL A 132 -5.71 9.90 7.14
N ALA A 133 -4.98 9.91 8.26
CA ALA A 133 -5.20 8.98 9.37
C ALA A 133 -6.61 9.15 10.00
N GLN A 134 -7.08 10.39 10.17
CA GLN A 134 -8.44 10.68 10.64
C GLN A 134 -9.49 10.15 9.67
N ARG A 135 -9.28 10.34 8.36
CA ARG A 135 -10.20 9.83 7.33
C ARG A 135 -10.27 8.31 7.34
N LEU A 136 -9.14 7.63 7.45
CA LEU A 136 -9.07 6.17 7.61
C LEU A 136 -9.79 5.70 8.89
N ALA A 137 -9.57 6.38 10.02
CA ALA A 137 -10.23 6.06 11.29
C ALA A 137 -11.75 6.23 11.22
N ARG A 138 -12.25 7.30 10.59
CA ARG A 138 -13.69 7.54 10.38
C ARG A 138 -14.30 6.45 9.51
N LEU A 139 -13.64 6.06 8.41
CA LEU A 139 -14.11 4.99 7.54
C LEU A 139 -14.13 3.63 8.27
N ALA A 140 -13.13 3.35 9.11
CA ALA A 140 -13.13 2.15 9.95
C ALA A 140 -14.31 2.12 10.94
N THR A 141 -14.60 3.25 11.58
CA THR A 141 -15.74 3.39 12.49
C THR A 141 -17.05 3.14 11.74
N CYS A 142 -17.25 3.77 10.57
CA CYS A 142 -18.45 3.53 9.75
C CYS A 142 -18.59 2.05 9.35
N ALA A 143 -17.49 1.37 9.00
CA ALA A 143 -17.52 -0.04 8.63
C ALA A 143 -17.86 -0.96 9.82
N THR A 144 -17.55 -0.54 11.04
CA THR A 144 -17.81 -1.29 12.27
C THR A 144 -19.24 -1.06 12.78
N GLU A 145 -19.70 0.18 12.76
CA GLU A 145 -21.02 0.57 13.27
C GLU A 145 -22.16 0.18 12.31
N ASP A 146 -21.91 0.25 11.01
CA ASP A 146 -22.94 -0.02 10.00
C ASP A 146 -22.34 -0.74 8.78
N ALA A 147 -21.95 -1.99 8.99
CA ALA A 147 -21.37 -2.85 7.97
C ALA A 147 -22.27 -3.00 6.72
N ALA A 148 -23.59 -2.99 6.91
CA ALA A 148 -24.56 -3.10 5.81
C ALA A 148 -24.57 -1.85 4.91
N ARG A 149 -24.33 -0.66 5.48
CA ARG A 149 -24.27 0.60 4.72
C ARG A 149 -22.88 0.98 4.20
N PHE A 150 -21.85 0.16 4.39
CA PHE A 150 -20.50 0.43 3.88
C PHE A 150 -20.36 0.24 2.35
N GLY A 151 -21.28 0.82 1.57
CA GLY A 151 -21.40 0.58 0.14
C GLY A 151 -20.29 1.20 -0.74
N PRO A 152 -20.49 1.17 -2.08
CA PRO A 152 -19.46 1.51 -3.07
C PRO A 152 -18.78 2.87 -2.86
N ARG A 153 -19.55 3.90 -2.47
CA ARG A 153 -19.01 5.25 -2.21
C ARG A 153 -17.96 5.26 -1.08
N ARG A 154 -18.15 4.44 -0.04
CA ARG A 154 -17.23 4.32 1.10
C ARG A 154 -16.00 3.49 0.74
N ILE A 155 -16.18 2.45 -0.08
CA ILE A 155 -15.08 1.69 -0.68
C ILE A 155 -14.18 2.61 -1.51
N ASP A 156 -14.74 3.46 -2.36
CA ASP A 156 -13.97 4.42 -3.16
C ASP A 156 -13.30 5.51 -2.31
N ALA A 157 -13.96 5.95 -1.24
CA ALA A 157 -13.34 6.84 -0.26
C ALA A 157 -12.15 6.15 0.45
N LEU A 158 -12.24 4.86 0.75
CA LEU A 158 -11.15 4.09 1.35
C LEU A 158 -10.00 3.87 0.36
N ARG A 159 -10.29 3.57 -0.92
CA ARG A 159 -9.29 3.51 -1.99
C ARG A 159 -8.50 4.82 -2.11
N ARG A 160 -9.20 5.95 -2.12
CA ARG A 160 -8.57 7.28 -2.18
C ARG A 160 -7.73 7.58 -0.95
N ALA A 161 -8.24 7.25 0.24
CA ALA A 161 -7.48 7.44 1.48
C ALA A 161 -6.22 6.55 1.54
N LEU A 162 -6.29 5.31 1.05
CA LEU A 162 -5.14 4.43 0.91
C LEU A 162 -4.13 4.95 -0.13
N ALA A 163 -4.61 5.45 -1.28
CA ALA A 163 -3.75 6.07 -2.28
C ALA A 163 -3.00 7.29 -1.73
N ALA A 164 -3.71 8.17 -0.99
CA ALA A 164 -3.08 9.28 -0.29
C ALA A 164 -2.09 8.81 0.79
N ALA A 165 -2.41 7.75 1.52
CA ALA A 165 -1.49 7.17 2.50
C ALA A 165 -0.24 6.56 1.85
N ALA A 166 -0.32 6.14 0.58
CA ALA A 166 0.79 5.58 -0.19
C ALA A 166 1.64 6.66 -0.90
N ASP A 167 1.23 7.93 -0.85
CA ASP A 167 2.03 9.05 -1.39
C ASP A 167 3.43 9.02 -0.76
N PRO A 168 4.52 8.96 -1.56
CA PRO A 168 5.89 8.97 -1.04
C PRO A 168 6.21 10.11 -0.06
N ALA A 169 5.51 11.24 -0.12
CA ALA A 169 5.66 12.34 0.83
C ALA A 169 5.07 12.03 2.23
N LEU A 170 3.98 11.25 2.28
CA LEU A 170 3.26 10.91 3.52
C LEU A 170 3.58 9.51 4.04
N ALA A 171 3.99 8.61 3.14
CA ALA A 171 4.20 7.20 3.38
C ALA A 171 5.19 6.91 4.50
N THR A 172 6.22 7.74 4.65
CA THR A 172 7.23 7.62 5.72
C THR A 172 6.68 7.95 7.11
N TRP A 173 5.55 8.65 7.20
CA TRP A 173 4.98 9.16 8.45
C TRP A 173 3.76 8.36 8.91
N ILE A 174 3.11 7.63 8.01
CA ILE A 174 1.97 6.76 8.33
C ILE A 174 2.54 5.36 8.58
N PRO A 175 2.39 4.79 9.80
CA PRO A 175 2.92 3.46 10.11
C PRO A 175 2.35 2.38 9.18
N ASP A 176 3.19 1.40 8.82
CA ASP A 176 2.79 0.30 7.96
C ASP A 176 1.58 -0.46 8.53
N ASP A 177 1.50 -0.70 9.84
CA ASP A 177 0.33 -1.36 10.46
C ASP A 177 -0.99 -0.63 10.16
N VAL A 178 -1.00 0.71 10.11
CA VAL A 178 -2.20 1.48 9.74
C VAL A 178 -2.57 1.25 8.28
N ARG A 179 -1.57 1.22 7.39
CA ARG A 179 -1.79 0.92 5.96
C ARG A 179 -2.27 -0.51 5.77
N GLY A 180 -1.63 -1.48 6.42
CA GLY A 180 -1.99 -2.91 6.34
C GLY A 180 -3.40 -3.18 6.83
N ARG A 181 -3.82 -2.55 7.95
CA ARG A 181 -5.22 -2.65 8.43
C ARG A 181 -6.21 -2.03 7.45
N ALA A 182 -5.86 -0.90 6.83
CA ALA A 182 -6.71 -0.27 5.83
C ALA A 182 -6.83 -1.11 4.54
N GLU A 183 -5.75 -1.75 4.09
CA GLU A 183 -5.76 -2.69 2.96
C GLU A 183 -6.61 -3.93 3.27
N LEU A 184 -6.49 -4.49 4.47
CA LEU A 184 -7.32 -5.60 4.94
C LEU A 184 -8.80 -5.21 4.99
N LEU A 185 -9.12 -4.03 5.53
CA LEU A 185 -10.49 -3.51 5.55
C LEU A 185 -11.05 -3.36 4.13
N LEU A 186 -10.26 -2.82 3.20
CA LEU A 186 -10.69 -2.63 1.82
C LEU A 186 -10.96 -3.97 1.14
N ALA A 187 -10.08 -4.97 1.32
CA ALA A 187 -10.26 -6.31 0.78
C ALA A 187 -11.58 -6.92 1.27
N ARG A 188 -11.83 -6.89 2.57
CA ARG A 188 -13.06 -7.43 3.19
C ARG A 188 -14.30 -6.66 2.77
N ALA A 189 -14.22 -5.34 2.65
CA ALA A 189 -15.32 -4.49 2.20
C ALA A 189 -15.73 -4.76 0.75
N ILE A 190 -14.75 -4.94 -0.15
CA ILE A 190 -15.01 -5.32 -1.55
C ILE A 190 -15.77 -6.65 -1.59
N VAL A 191 -15.31 -7.65 -0.84
CA VAL A 191 -15.96 -8.97 -0.78
C VAL A 191 -17.37 -8.88 -0.18
N ALA A 192 -17.56 -8.10 0.89
CA ALA A 192 -18.86 -7.92 1.53
C ALA A 192 -19.91 -7.35 0.57
N HIS A 193 -19.51 -6.47 -0.34
CA HIS A 193 -20.40 -5.84 -1.33
C HIS A 193 -20.37 -6.48 -2.72
N ALA A 194 -19.56 -7.51 -2.93
CA ALA A 194 -19.51 -8.22 -4.19
C ALA A 194 -20.74 -9.13 -4.38
N ARG A 195 -21.11 -9.38 -5.65
CA ARG A 195 -22.22 -10.28 -6.01
C ARG A 195 -21.88 -11.74 -5.63
N PRO A 196 -22.89 -12.60 -5.40
CA PRO A 196 -22.67 -14.04 -5.29
C PRO A 196 -21.86 -14.55 -6.49
N GLY A 197 -20.83 -15.36 -6.23
CA GLY A 197 -19.93 -15.87 -7.27
C GLY A 197 -18.84 -14.90 -7.75
N TRP A 198 -18.59 -13.79 -7.06
CA TRP A 198 -17.51 -12.84 -7.37
C TRP A 198 -16.12 -13.48 -7.50
N THR A 199 -15.88 -14.63 -6.88
CA THR A 199 -14.63 -15.38 -6.98
C THR A 199 -14.31 -15.87 -8.40
N ARG A 200 -15.30 -15.87 -9.30
CA ARG A 200 -15.15 -16.13 -10.74
C ARG A 200 -14.74 -14.90 -11.53
N ASP A 201 -14.95 -13.70 -10.98
CA ASP A 201 -14.47 -12.46 -11.57
C ASP A 201 -12.97 -12.32 -11.30
N ALA A 202 -12.17 -12.54 -12.35
CA ALA A 202 -10.71 -12.52 -12.24
C ALA A 202 -10.19 -11.15 -11.79
N ALA A 203 -10.85 -10.04 -12.17
CA ALA A 203 -10.41 -8.70 -11.81
C ALA A 203 -10.63 -8.43 -10.32
N VAL A 204 -11.83 -8.72 -9.81
CA VAL A 204 -12.15 -8.56 -8.37
C VAL A 204 -11.30 -9.51 -7.54
N ARG A 205 -11.13 -10.76 -7.97
CA ARG A 205 -10.25 -11.73 -7.28
C ARG A 205 -8.80 -11.24 -7.23
N ALA A 206 -8.26 -10.73 -8.34
CA ALA A 206 -6.91 -10.19 -8.37
C ALA A 206 -6.75 -8.94 -7.47
N GLU A 207 -7.74 -8.03 -7.46
CA GLU A 207 -7.73 -6.85 -6.58
C GLU A 207 -7.70 -7.27 -5.10
N VAL A 208 -8.61 -8.15 -4.68
CA VAL A 208 -8.70 -8.64 -3.30
C VAL A 208 -7.43 -9.40 -2.91
N ARG A 209 -6.93 -10.29 -3.77
CA ARG A 209 -5.68 -11.03 -3.51
C ARG A 209 -4.50 -10.08 -3.37
N GLY A 210 -4.38 -9.08 -4.25
CA GLY A 210 -3.32 -8.08 -4.19
C GLY A 210 -3.36 -7.23 -2.92
N LEU A 211 -4.55 -6.88 -2.44
CA LEU A 211 -4.74 -6.18 -1.15
C LEU A 211 -4.35 -7.06 0.03
N LEU A 212 -4.74 -8.34 0.05
CA LEU A 212 -4.39 -9.27 1.13
C LEU A 212 -2.88 -9.53 1.18
N VAL A 213 -2.21 -9.67 0.03
CA VAL A 213 -0.75 -9.80 -0.02
C VAL A 213 -0.08 -8.56 0.57
N ARG A 214 -0.48 -7.35 0.18
CA ARG A 214 0.09 -6.12 0.77
C ARG A 214 -0.20 -6.02 2.27
N ALA A 215 -1.41 -6.38 2.70
CA ALA A 215 -1.75 -6.42 4.11
C ALA A 215 -0.84 -7.36 4.90
N THR A 216 -0.49 -8.55 4.36
CA THR A 216 0.45 -9.46 5.02
C THR A 216 1.86 -8.89 5.18
N THR A 217 2.26 -7.95 4.31
CA THR A 217 3.58 -7.29 4.42
C THR A 217 3.59 -6.10 5.37
N HIS A 218 2.45 -5.43 5.55
CA HIS A 218 2.35 -4.20 6.32
C HIS A 218 1.80 -4.38 7.74
N LEU A 219 1.07 -5.47 8.01
CA LEU A 219 0.49 -5.73 9.33
C LEU A 219 1.52 -6.23 10.34
N ASP A 220 1.40 -5.77 11.59
CA ASP A 220 2.14 -6.33 12.72
C ASP A 220 1.74 -7.80 12.99
N GLU A 221 0.47 -8.13 12.78
CA GLU A 221 -0.10 -9.48 12.90
C GLU A 221 -0.54 -10.02 11.53
N PRO A 222 0.40 -10.59 10.72
CA PRO A 222 0.11 -11.00 9.36
C PRO A 222 -0.83 -12.20 9.25
N ALA A 223 -0.97 -12.99 10.33
CA ALA A 223 -1.77 -14.21 10.36
C ALA A 223 -3.23 -13.99 9.97
N VAL A 224 -3.81 -12.82 10.30
CA VAL A 224 -5.21 -12.51 10.00
C VAL A 224 -5.43 -12.32 8.49
N ALA A 225 -4.52 -11.63 7.81
CA ALA A 225 -4.59 -11.46 6.36
C ALA A 225 -4.20 -12.74 5.62
N ALA A 226 -3.24 -13.50 6.15
CA ALA A 226 -2.84 -14.80 5.60
C ALA A 226 -4.00 -15.82 5.65
N ALA A 227 -4.79 -15.84 6.73
CA ALA A 227 -5.96 -16.70 6.84
C ALA A 227 -7.02 -16.37 5.77
N ASP A 228 -7.28 -15.09 5.51
CA ASP A 228 -8.19 -14.66 4.45
C ASP A 228 -7.64 -14.99 3.05
N LEU A 229 -6.32 -14.91 2.85
CA LEU A 229 -5.66 -15.28 1.60
C LEU A 229 -5.76 -16.79 1.33
N VAL A 230 -5.55 -17.63 2.35
CA VAL A 230 -5.74 -19.09 2.26
C VAL A 230 -7.18 -19.44 1.89
N ARG A 231 -8.17 -18.76 2.51
CA ARG A 231 -9.59 -18.95 2.15
C ARG A 231 -9.88 -18.56 0.70
N LEU A 232 -9.28 -17.47 0.22
CA LEU A 232 -9.44 -17.01 -1.16
C LEU A 232 -8.79 -17.98 -2.16
N ASP A 233 -7.59 -18.47 -1.86
CA ASP A 233 -6.86 -19.40 -2.73
C ASP A 233 -7.51 -20.80 -2.76
N ALA A 234 -8.16 -21.22 -1.68
CA ALA A 234 -8.98 -22.44 -1.64
C ALA A 234 -10.29 -22.34 -2.44
N ALA A 235 -10.72 -21.12 -2.83
CA ALA A 235 -11.96 -20.94 -3.58
C ALA A 235 -11.80 -21.38 -5.05
N PRO A 236 -12.80 -22.07 -5.64
CA PRO A 236 -12.73 -22.55 -7.01
C PRO A 236 -12.33 -21.45 -8.00
N LEU A 237 -11.37 -21.75 -8.87
CA LEU A 237 -10.94 -20.85 -9.94
C LEU A 237 -11.97 -20.83 -11.07
N PRO A 238 -12.11 -19.70 -11.79
CA PRO A 238 -12.84 -19.71 -13.05
C PRO A 238 -12.14 -20.66 -14.04
N PRO A 239 -12.88 -21.42 -14.86
CA PRO A 239 -12.28 -22.23 -15.92
C PRO A 239 -11.44 -21.36 -16.86
N ALA A 240 -10.29 -21.88 -17.31
CA ALA A 240 -9.25 -21.14 -18.04
C ALA A 240 -9.78 -20.43 -19.31
N ASP A 241 -10.82 -20.98 -19.93
CA ASP A 241 -11.39 -20.47 -21.19
C ASP A 241 -12.16 -19.15 -21.02
N ALA A 242 -12.59 -18.80 -19.79
CA ALA A 242 -13.28 -17.54 -19.53
C ALA A 242 -12.34 -16.33 -19.44
N ALA A 243 -11.05 -16.55 -19.18
CA ALA A 243 -10.07 -15.48 -19.04
C ALA A 243 -9.65 -14.86 -20.39
N ALA A 244 -9.71 -15.64 -21.48
CA ALA A 244 -9.37 -15.16 -22.81
C ALA A 244 -10.46 -14.25 -23.43
N GLY A 245 -11.73 -14.41 -23.03
CA GLY A 245 -12.86 -13.67 -23.62
C GLY A 245 -13.19 -12.31 -22.99
N ALA A 246 -12.49 -11.91 -21.91
CA ALA A 246 -12.80 -10.67 -21.20
C ALA A 246 -12.09 -9.43 -21.78
N HIS A 247 -11.10 -9.61 -22.66
CA HIS A 247 -10.38 -8.51 -23.30
C HIS A 247 -10.98 -8.04 -24.64
N ASP A 248 -12.01 -8.71 -25.15
CA ASP A 248 -12.56 -8.45 -26.49
C ASP A 248 -13.99 -7.86 -26.50
N ARG A 249 -14.51 -7.43 -25.33
CA ARG A 249 -15.74 -6.62 -25.28
C ARG A 249 -15.41 -5.15 -25.34
N GLU A 250 -14.91 -4.74 -26.50
CA GLU A 250 -14.93 -3.36 -26.95
C GLU A 250 -16.40 -2.89 -27.01
N PRO A 251 -16.80 -1.84 -26.28
CA PRO A 251 -18.17 -1.38 -26.33
C PRO A 251 -18.42 -0.68 -27.67
N LEU A 252 -19.14 -1.35 -28.56
CA LEU A 252 -19.90 -0.79 -29.69
C LEU A 252 -20.97 0.23 -29.22
N ARG A 253 -20.52 1.33 -28.61
CA ARG A 253 -21.35 2.49 -28.24
C ARG A 253 -20.67 3.83 -28.57
N ARG A 254 -19.78 3.82 -29.56
CA ARG A 254 -19.14 5.02 -30.11
C ARG A 254 -19.84 5.49 -31.40
N ARG A 255 -21.16 5.65 -31.39
CA ARG A 255 -21.90 6.21 -32.55
C ARG A 255 -23.29 6.77 -32.22
N SER A 256 -23.42 7.64 -31.20
CA SER A 256 -24.67 8.42 -31.03
C SER A 256 -24.58 9.71 -30.21
N ARG A 257 -23.39 10.27 -29.97
CA ARG A 257 -23.25 11.60 -29.34
C ARG A 257 -22.15 12.44 -29.99
N GLN A 258 -22.31 12.70 -31.28
CA GLN A 258 -21.77 13.88 -31.95
C GLN A 258 -22.93 14.82 -32.28
N ARG A 259 -23.38 15.56 -31.26
CA ARG A 259 -24.05 16.85 -31.41
C ARG A 259 -24.02 17.51 -30.03
N PHE A 260 -23.68 18.79 -30.02
CA PHE A 260 -23.36 19.63 -28.88
C PHE A 260 -21.92 19.50 -28.36
N ALA A 261 -21.03 20.13 -29.13
CA ALA A 261 -19.94 20.89 -28.54
C ALA A 261 -20.50 22.24 -28.02
N SER A 262 -20.00 22.67 -26.85
CA SER A 262 -19.73 24.05 -26.39
C SER A 262 -20.02 24.19 -24.89
N GLU A 263 -18.98 24.14 -24.04
CA GLU A 263 -18.53 25.27 -23.20
C GLU A 263 -17.39 24.83 -22.25
N PRO A 264 -16.36 25.67 -22.04
CA PRO A 264 -15.26 25.41 -21.11
C PRO A 264 -15.52 26.05 -19.73
N GLY A 265 -15.17 25.34 -18.65
CA GLY A 265 -14.98 25.93 -17.32
C GLY A 265 -16.05 25.60 -16.28
N ALA A 266 -15.80 24.58 -15.46
CA ALA A 266 -16.47 24.38 -14.16
C ALA A 266 -15.72 23.36 -13.27
N ALA A 267 -14.39 23.30 -13.36
CA ALA A 267 -13.59 22.36 -12.55
C ALA A 267 -12.85 23.03 -11.37
N ALA A 268 -13.14 24.31 -11.08
CA ALA A 268 -12.48 25.08 -10.03
C ALA A 268 -13.41 25.49 -8.86
N ASP A 269 -14.74 25.35 -8.97
CA ASP A 269 -15.68 25.88 -7.97
C ASP A 269 -16.30 24.83 -7.01
N GLU A 270 -16.17 23.52 -7.25
CA GLU A 270 -16.78 22.52 -6.34
C GLU A 270 -15.96 22.22 -5.09
N ALA A 271 -14.66 22.55 -5.07
CA ALA A 271 -13.85 22.45 -3.85
C ALA A 271 -14.11 23.61 -2.87
N ALA A 272 -14.56 24.77 -3.37
CA ALA A 272 -14.92 25.93 -2.55
C ALA A 272 -16.33 25.79 -1.94
N ALA A 273 -17.27 25.18 -2.67
CA ALA A 273 -18.65 25.00 -2.19
C ALA A 273 -18.77 23.99 -1.02
N GLU A 274 -17.93 22.96 -0.96
CA GLU A 274 -17.91 22.04 0.20
C GLU A 274 -17.20 22.62 1.44
N GLU A 275 -16.39 23.67 1.28
CA GLU A 275 -15.72 24.38 2.37
C GLU A 275 -16.63 25.48 2.97
N GLU A 276 -17.41 26.20 2.14
CA GLU A 276 -18.43 27.15 2.62
C GLU A 276 -19.57 26.49 3.39
N ALA A 277 -20.05 25.31 2.94
CA ALA A 277 -21.07 24.55 3.66
C ALA A 277 -20.59 24.09 5.06
N GLN A 278 -19.28 23.88 5.24
CA GLN A 278 -18.69 23.51 6.54
C GLN A 278 -18.46 24.72 7.44
N HIS A 279 -18.26 25.92 6.88
CA HIS A 279 -18.16 27.16 7.66
C HIS A 279 -19.54 27.66 8.13
N GLU A 280 -20.58 27.57 7.30
CA GLU A 280 -21.95 27.96 7.69
C GLU A 280 -22.58 27.02 8.72
N GLU A 281 -22.30 25.71 8.72
CA GLU A 281 -22.88 24.79 9.71
C GLU A 281 -22.17 24.87 11.08
N MET A 282 -20.93 25.37 11.12
CA MET A 282 -20.14 25.48 12.35
C MET A 282 -20.40 26.80 13.11
N GLN A 283 -20.80 27.87 12.43
CA GLN A 283 -21.17 29.15 13.05
C GLN A 283 -22.42 29.13 13.97
N PRO A 284 -23.54 28.46 13.66
CA PRO A 284 -24.71 28.42 14.55
C PRO A 284 -24.45 27.57 15.81
N ARG A 285 -23.54 26.58 15.74
CA ARG A 285 -23.13 25.79 16.91
C ARG A 285 -22.19 26.56 17.86
N ALA A 286 -21.31 27.40 17.32
CA ALA A 286 -20.45 28.28 18.13
C ALA A 286 -21.25 29.40 18.83
N ARG A 287 -22.26 29.97 18.15
CA ARG A 287 -23.14 31.01 18.70
C ARG A 287 -24.01 30.49 19.85
N ARG A 288 -24.64 29.31 19.69
CA ARG A 288 -25.44 28.65 20.75
C ARG A 288 -24.62 28.25 21.99
N ARG A 289 -23.31 27.98 21.83
CA ARG A 289 -22.41 27.71 22.95
C ARG A 289 -21.99 28.97 23.72
N ARG A 290 -21.95 30.14 23.07
CA ARG A 290 -21.68 31.41 23.75
C ARG A 290 -22.89 31.91 24.53
N GLU A 291 -24.10 31.79 23.97
CA GLU A 291 -25.35 32.18 24.66
C GLU A 291 -25.58 31.34 25.93
N ARG A 292 -25.39 30.01 25.87
CA ARG A 292 -25.50 29.14 27.06
C ARG A 292 -24.44 29.37 28.14
N ARG A 293 -23.36 30.11 27.85
CA ARG A 293 -22.32 30.42 28.83
C ARG A 293 -22.53 31.78 29.50
N ALA A 294 -23.37 32.64 28.92
CA ALA A 294 -23.73 33.94 29.50
C ALA A 294 -24.82 33.79 30.59
N ASP A 295 -25.66 32.77 30.51
CA ASP A 295 -26.75 32.53 31.48
C ASP A 295 -26.32 31.74 32.74
N VAL A 296 -25.02 31.43 32.90
CA VAL A 296 -24.49 30.59 33.99
C VAL A 296 -23.40 31.33 34.77
N ILE A 297 -23.62 32.62 35.04
CA ILE A 297 -22.89 33.37 36.07
C ILE A 297 -23.92 34.23 36.81
N PRO A 298 -24.24 33.92 38.09
CA PRO A 298 -25.04 34.79 38.94
C PRO A 298 -24.29 36.08 39.33
#